data_AF-A0A8J3SS36-F1
#
_entry.id   AF-A0A8J3SS36-F1
#
_cell.length_a   1.000
_cell.length_b   1.000
_cell.length_c   1.000
_cell.angle_alpha   90.00
_cell.angle_beta   90.00
_cell.angle_gamma   90.00
#
_symmetry.space_group_name_H-M   'P 1'
#
loop_
_entity.id
_entity.type
_entity.pdbx_description
1 polymer ?
#
loop_
_entity_poly.entity_id
_entity_poly.type
_entity_poly.pdbx_seq_one_letter_code
_entity_poly.pdbx_strand_id
1 'polypeptide(L)'
;MTGTPTARPARPSFARQAYVVLCVLLLGAVVIQFYFAAFGVFTTPENDSQFIMHRINGSGAIPILVILATITAAIAKAPGRLIGFTLLPFGLIVLQIVWFLLAAVTGSSEEQTNVVGQAILGLHAVNGLVILWVCILLVRRARAHAEAGLAPAPAEAPGVSGVSGVPLEPSPDGSGASRAVPLPERVQAAGDSPQTFPDQR
;
A
#
# COMPACT_ATOMS: atom_id res chain seq x y z
N MET A 1 46.19 28.08 0.75
CA MET A 1 45.33 27.18 1.54
C MET A 1 43.89 27.33 1.07
N THR A 2 43.48 26.52 0.10
CA THR A 2 42.11 26.51 -0.44
C THR A 2 41.30 25.47 0.31
N GLY A 3 40.52 25.90 1.30
CA GLY A 3 39.64 25.01 2.05
C GLY A 3 38.52 24.49 1.15
N THR A 4 38.42 23.17 1.00
CA THR A 4 37.34 22.51 0.27
C THR A 4 36.02 22.79 0.98
N PRO A 5 35.00 23.39 0.33
CA PRO A 5 33.70 23.59 0.94
C PRO A 5 33.09 22.23 1.28
N THR A 6 32.93 21.93 2.58
CA THR A 6 32.21 20.74 3.03
C THR A 6 30.74 20.89 2.63
N ALA A 7 30.28 20.06 1.69
CA ALA A 7 28.89 20.05 1.24
C ALA A 7 27.95 19.85 2.43
N ARG A 8 27.03 20.79 2.63
CA ARG A 8 26.00 20.68 3.67
C ARG A 8 25.06 19.51 3.32
N PRO A 9 24.75 18.60 4.26
CA PRO A 9 23.84 17.50 3.98
C PRO A 9 22.47 18.02 3.53
N ALA A 10 21.92 17.42 2.47
CA ALA A 10 20.58 17.71 2.01
C ALA A 10 19.58 17.39 3.13
N ARG A 11 18.63 18.30 3.39
CA ARG A 11 17.54 18.07 4.35
C ARG A 11 16.30 17.63 3.59
N PRO A 12 15.52 16.67 4.12
CA PRO A 12 14.31 16.24 3.45
C PRO A 12 13.28 17.36 3.50
N SER A 13 12.46 17.50 2.45
CA SER A 13 11.42 18.53 2.45
C SER A 13 10.40 18.25 3.54
N PHE A 14 9.89 19.31 4.17
CA PHE A 14 8.87 19.22 5.23
C PHE A 14 7.67 18.38 4.79
N ALA A 15 7.17 18.57 3.56
CA ALA A 15 6.04 17.82 3.01
C ALA A 15 6.29 16.30 2.92
N ARG A 16 7.51 15.87 2.57
CA ARG A 16 7.86 14.45 2.52
C ARG A 16 7.88 13.83 3.92
N GLN A 17 8.36 14.56 4.92
CA GLN A 17 8.35 14.12 6.31
C GLN A 17 6.93 14.09 6.88
N ALA A 18 6.12 15.11 6.61
CA ALA A 18 4.71 15.14 7.00
C ALA A 18 3.94 13.95 6.42
N TYR A 19 4.19 13.59 5.16
CA TYR A 19 3.59 12.40 4.55
C TYR A 19 3.98 11.11 5.28
N VAL A 20 5.25 10.91 5.61
CA VAL A 20 5.71 9.74 6.39
C VAL A 20 5.02 9.68 7.75
N VAL A 21 4.95 10.80 8.47
CA VAL A 21 4.29 10.88 9.78
C VAL A 21 2.81 10.50 9.66
N LEU A 22 2.09 11.02 8.66
CA LEU A 22 0.69 10.67 8.42
C LEU A 22 0.50 9.19 8.09
N CYS A 23 1.39 8.58 7.30
CA CYS A 23 1.34 7.13 7.06
C CYS A 23 1.58 6.32 8.33
N VAL A 24 2.47 6.76 9.23
CA VAL A 24 2.71 6.11 10.52
C VAL A 24 1.52 6.27 11.44
N LEU A 25 0.92 7.46 11.52
CA LEU A 25 -0.30 7.71 12.30
C LEU A 25 -1.47 6.87 11.77
N LEU A 26 -1.62 6.76 10.45
CA LEU A 26 -2.62 5.89 9.83
C LEU A 26 -2.41 4.42 10.23
N LEU A 27 -1.18 3.91 10.14
CA LEU A 27 -0.87 2.56 10.59
C LEU A 27 -1.19 2.38 12.08
N GLY A 28 -0.80 3.34 12.92
CA GLY A 28 -1.11 3.33 14.35
C GLY A 28 -2.61 3.32 14.63
N ALA A 29 -3.38 4.14 13.92
CA ALA A 29 -4.85 4.16 14.03
C ALA A 29 -5.49 2.83 13.63
N VAL A 30 -4.95 2.15 12.61
CA VAL A 30 -5.41 0.81 12.22
C VAL A 30 -5.04 -0.24 13.29
N VAL A 31 -3.84 -0.20 13.88
CA VAL A 31 -3.49 -1.10 14.98
C VAL A 31 -4.40 -0.87 16.19
N ILE A 32 -4.66 0.38 16.54
CA ILE A 32 -5.61 0.76 17.60
C ILE A 32 -7.03 0.27 17.28
N GLN A 33 -7.45 0.25 16.00
CA GLN A 33 -8.74 -0.28 15.59
C GLN A 33 -8.91 -1.76 15.96
N PHE A 34 -7.86 -2.57 15.78
CA PHE A 34 -7.87 -3.98 16.19
C PHE A 34 -7.93 -4.12 17.72
N TYR A 35 -7.22 -3.26 18.44
CA TYR A 35 -7.33 -3.23 19.90
C TYR A 35 -8.76 -2.90 20.35
N PHE A 36 -9.41 -1.89 19.76
CA PHE A 36 -10.80 -1.56 20.08
C PHE A 36 -11.79 -2.67 19.69
N ALA A 37 -11.54 -3.38 18.59
CA ALA A 37 -12.33 -4.55 18.22
C ALA A 37 -12.20 -5.66 19.27
N ALA A 38 -10.97 -6.03 19.64
CA ALA A 38 -10.70 -7.04 20.65
C ALA A 38 -11.26 -6.64 22.02
N PHE A 39 -11.07 -5.39 22.44
CA PHE A 39 -11.63 -4.85 23.67
C PHE A 39 -13.15 -5.00 23.70
N GLY A 40 -13.85 -4.67 22.61
CA GLY A 40 -15.30 -4.85 22.51
C GLY A 40 -15.72 -6.32 22.62
N VAL A 41 -15.02 -7.23 21.96
CA VAL A 41 -15.30 -8.69 22.01
C VAL A 41 -15.12 -9.26 23.42
N PHE A 42 -14.13 -8.77 24.18
CA PHE A 42 -13.82 -9.29 25.51
C PHE A 42 -14.52 -8.53 26.66
N THR A 43 -15.40 -7.56 26.36
CA THR A 43 -16.14 -6.80 27.39
C THR A 43 -17.43 -7.53 27.78
N THR A 44 -17.80 -7.46 29.06
CA THR A 44 -19.03 -8.09 29.61
C THR A 44 -19.77 -7.11 30.53
N PRO A 45 -21.12 -7.05 30.52
CA PRO A 45 -22.04 -7.79 29.64
C PRO A 45 -22.00 -7.30 28.20
N GLU A 46 -22.20 -8.21 27.25
CA GLU A 46 -22.22 -7.88 25.82
C GLU A 46 -23.36 -6.89 25.50
N ASN A 47 -23.00 -5.76 24.92
CA ASN A 47 -23.94 -4.78 24.40
C ASN A 47 -23.26 -3.88 23.35
N ASP A 48 -24.04 -3.20 22.51
CA ASP A 48 -23.49 -2.43 21.38
C ASP A 48 -22.51 -1.34 21.79
N SER A 49 -22.63 -0.77 22.99
CA SER A 49 -21.77 0.34 23.42
C SER A 49 -20.29 -0.05 23.55
N GLN A 50 -19.98 -1.35 23.71
CA GLN A 50 -18.61 -1.85 23.83
C GLN A 50 -17.75 -1.65 22.57
N PHE A 51 -18.40 -1.46 21.41
CA PHE A 51 -17.73 -1.20 20.13
C PHE A 51 -17.72 0.29 19.75
N ILE A 52 -18.14 1.21 20.63
CA ILE A 52 -18.25 2.63 20.28
C ILE A 52 -16.91 3.24 19.83
N MET A 53 -15.81 2.89 20.50
CA MET A 53 -14.48 3.38 20.14
C MET A 53 -14.00 2.79 18.81
N HIS A 54 -14.32 1.52 18.54
CA HIS A 54 -14.06 0.89 17.24
C HIS A 54 -14.82 1.63 16.13
N ARG A 55 -16.09 1.95 16.34
CA ARG A 55 -16.88 2.71 15.34
C ARG A 55 -16.31 4.11 15.12
N ILE A 56 -16.06 4.88 16.18
CA ILE A 56 -15.54 6.26 16.07
C ILE A 56 -14.20 6.30 15.33
N ASN A 57 -13.27 5.40 15.66
CA ASN A 57 -11.97 5.37 15.00
C ASN A 57 -12.07 4.89 13.54
N GLY A 58 -12.90 3.88 13.27
CA GLY A 58 -13.10 3.29 11.95
C GLY A 58 -13.84 4.20 10.95
N SER A 59 -14.84 4.95 11.41
CA SER A 59 -15.63 5.85 10.55
C SER A 59 -15.16 7.30 10.55
N GLY A 60 -14.36 7.71 11.55
CA GLY A 60 -13.83 9.07 11.68
C GLY A 60 -12.33 9.15 11.45
N ALA A 61 -11.55 8.73 12.44
CA ALA A 61 -10.10 8.98 12.48
C ALA A 61 -9.34 8.38 11.28
N ILE A 62 -9.60 7.11 10.94
CA ILE A 62 -8.91 6.45 9.84
C ILE A 62 -9.24 7.11 8.48
N PRO A 63 -10.51 7.32 8.07
CA PRO A 63 -10.82 8.04 6.84
C PRO A 63 -10.18 9.42 6.74
N ILE A 64 -10.22 10.20 7.83
CA ILE A 64 -9.60 11.53 7.89
C ILE A 64 -8.09 11.43 7.64
N LEU A 65 -7.40 10.50 8.32
CA LEU A 65 -5.96 10.28 8.13
C LEU A 65 -5.63 9.84 6.71
N VAL A 66 -6.45 9.01 6.07
CA VAL A 66 -6.24 8.60 4.67
C VAL A 66 -6.33 9.81 3.73
N ILE A 67 -7.34 10.66 3.91
CA ILE A 67 -7.52 11.87 3.09
C ILE A 67 -6.34 12.81 3.28
N LEU A 68 -5.96 13.09 4.53
CA LEU A 68 -4.81 13.94 4.85
C LEU A 68 -3.50 13.37 4.28
N ALA A 69 -3.28 12.06 4.41
CA ALA A 69 -2.10 11.40 3.84
C ALA A 69 -2.08 11.51 2.31
N THR A 70 -3.23 11.36 1.65
CA THR A 70 -3.35 11.46 0.18
C THR A 70 -3.05 12.88 -0.31
N ILE A 71 -3.64 13.90 0.33
CA ILE A 71 -3.36 15.31 0.03
C ILE A 71 -1.87 15.62 0.24
N THR A 72 -1.31 15.17 1.37
CA THR A 72 0.10 15.40 1.68
C THR A 72 1.03 14.67 0.71
N ALA A 73 0.65 13.49 0.20
CA ALA A 73 1.40 12.79 -0.85
C ALA A 73 1.47 13.62 -2.14
N ALA A 74 0.35 14.24 -2.53
CA ALA A 74 0.31 15.13 -3.69
C ALA A 74 1.18 16.38 -3.49
N ILE A 75 1.09 17.03 -2.32
CA ILE A 75 1.93 18.19 -1.96
C ILE A 75 3.42 17.80 -1.91
N ALA A 76 3.74 16.61 -1.42
CA ALA A 76 5.09 16.05 -1.38
C ALA A 76 5.64 15.61 -2.76
N LYS A 77 4.86 15.82 -3.84
CA LYS A 77 5.18 15.42 -5.21
C LYS A 77 5.51 13.92 -5.29
N ALA A 78 4.75 13.11 -4.57
CA ALA A 78 4.82 11.66 -4.69
C ALA A 78 4.42 11.21 -6.11
N PRO A 79 4.97 10.10 -6.62
CA PRO A 79 4.54 9.56 -7.90
C PRO A 79 3.04 9.23 -7.86
N GLY A 80 2.31 9.44 -8.96
CA GLY A 80 0.85 9.25 -9.01
C GLY A 80 0.39 7.86 -8.54
N ARG A 81 1.19 6.82 -8.80
CA ARG A 81 0.94 5.46 -8.29
C ARG A 81 0.95 5.38 -6.76
N LEU A 82 1.82 6.13 -6.08
CA LEU A 82 1.87 6.19 -4.62
C LEU A 82 0.71 7.01 -4.04
N ILE A 83 0.31 8.11 -4.72
CA ILE A 83 -0.88 8.87 -4.35
C ILE A 83 -2.12 7.97 -4.42
N GLY A 84 -2.33 7.28 -5.55
CA GLY A 84 -3.43 6.33 -5.70
C GLY A 84 -3.38 5.19 -4.69
N PHE A 85 -2.18 4.64 -4.42
CA PHE A 85 -2.00 3.61 -3.39
C PHE A 85 -2.32 4.11 -1.97
N THR A 86 -2.14 5.42 -1.70
CA THR A 86 -2.49 6.04 -0.41
C THR A 86 -4.00 6.08 -0.19
N LEU A 87 -4.79 6.14 -1.26
CA LEU A 87 -6.25 6.12 -1.19
C LEU A 87 -6.82 4.69 -1.04
N LEU A 88 -6.01 3.66 -1.23
CA LEU A 88 -6.44 2.26 -1.18
C LEU A 88 -7.13 1.86 0.15
N PRO A 89 -6.62 2.24 1.34
CA PRO A 89 -7.31 1.97 2.60
C PRO A 89 -8.73 2.55 2.64
N PHE A 90 -8.97 3.72 2.05
CA PHE A 90 -10.31 4.29 1.97
C PHE A 90 -11.24 3.44 1.12
N GLY A 91 -10.78 2.98 -0.06
CA GLY A 91 -11.53 2.05 -0.89
C GLY A 91 -11.86 0.74 -0.17
N LEU A 92 -10.92 0.20 0.61
CA LEU A 92 -11.13 -1.00 1.43
C LEU A 92 -12.10 -0.76 2.60
N ILE A 93 -12.19 0.46 3.13
CA ILE A 93 -13.21 0.84 4.13
C ILE A 93 -14.59 0.86 3.50
N VAL A 94 -14.73 1.46 2.31
CA VAL A 94 -15.99 1.45 1.55
C VAL A 94 -16.43 0.02 1.24
N LEU A 95 -15.50 -0.86 0.89
CA LEU A 95 -15.79 -2.27 0.67
C LEU A 95 -16.38 -2.95 1.93
N GLN A 96 -15.96 -2.56 3.12
CA GLN A 96 -16.56 -3.09 4.36
C GLN A 96 -18.02 -2.73 4.49
N ILE A 97 -18.40 -1.49 4.12
CA ILE A 97 -19.79 -1.05 4.12
C ILE A 97 -20.63 -1.93 3.19
N VAL A 98 -20.08 -2.30 2.03
CA VAL A 98 -20.75 -3.22 1.10
C VAL A 98 -21.00 -4.58 1.75
N TRP A 99 -20.05 -5.13 2.52
CA TRP A 99 -20.26 -6.38 3.24
C TRP A 99 -21.37 -6.29 4.30
N PHE A 100 -21.45 -5.19 5.05
CA PHE A 100 -22.56 -4.96 5.99
C PHE A 100 -23.91 -4.89 5.28
N LEU A 101 -23.99 -4.18 4.15
CA LEU A 101 -25.21 -4.10 3.35
C LEU A 101 -25.64 -5.47 2.79
N LEU A 102 -24.67 -6.27 2.31
CA LEU A 102 -24.95 -7.61 1.83
C LEU A 102 -25.41 -8.55 2.95
N ALA A 103 -24.79 -8.48 4.13
CA ALA A 103 -25.25 -9.23 5.30
C ALA A 103 -26.69 -8.84 5.68
N ALA A 104 -27.04 -7.55 5.61
CA ALA A 104 -28.40 -7.08 5.89
C ALA A 104 -29.45 -7.69 4.95
N VAL A 105 -29.13 -7.86 3.66
CA VAL A 105 -30.03 -8.51 2.67
C VAL A 105 -30.31 -9.98 3.01
N THR A 106 -29.44 -10.64 3.77
CA THR A 106 -29.70 -12.01 4.26
C THR A 106 -30.71 -12.08 5.40
N GLY A 107 -31.25 -10.95 5.86
CA GLY A 107 -32.09 -10.86 7.05
C GLY A 107 -31.28 -10.83 8.35
N SER A 108 -29.97 -10.55 8.28
CA SER A 108 -29.15 -10.29 9.48
C SER A 108 -29.25 -8.82 9.89
N SER A 109 -29.35 -8.55 11.18
CA SER A 109 -29.28 -7.22 11.78
C SER A 109 -28.16 -7.15 12.82
N GLU A 110 -27.97 -5.98 13.44
CA GLU A 110 -27.06 -5.84 14.59
C GLU A 110 -27.53 -6.67 15.80
N GLU A 111 -28.83 -6.94 15.91
CA GLU A 111 -29.45 -7.66 17.03
C GLU A 111 -29.58 -9.17 16.80
N GLN A 112 -29.68 -9.60 15.53
CA GLN A 112 -29.78 -11.00 15.14
C GLN A 112 -29.03 -11.28 13.86
N THR A 113 -27.98 -12.10 13.94
CA THR A 113 -27.21 -12.54 12.77
C THR A 113 -27.56 -14.00 12.46
N ASN A 114 -27.76 -14.35 11.18
CA ASN A 114 -27.79 -15.76 10.77
C ASN A 114 -26.40 -16.24 10.33
N VAL A 115 -26.21 -17.55 10.13
CA VAL A 115 -24.91 -18.15 9.76
C VAL A 115 -24.32 -17.53 8.48
N VAL A 116 -25.17 -17.24 7.49
CA VAL A 116 -24.71 -16.65 6.22
C VAL A 116 -24.27 -15.20 6.44
N GLY A 117 -25.04 -14.40 7.18
CA GLY A 117 -24.67 -13.05 7.55
C GLY A 117 -23.40 -13.01 8.41
N GLN A 118 -23.23 -13.91 9.37
CA GLN A 118 -22.00 -14.04 10.15
C GLN A 118 -20.79 -14.35 9.26
N ALA A 119 -20.92 -15.25 8.29
CA ALA A 119 -19.83 -15.56 7.36
C ALA A 119 -19.44 -14.34 6.51
N ILE A 120 -20.42 -13.58 6.01
CA ILE A 120 -20.18 -12.33 5.26
C ILE A 120 -19.54 -11.26 6.16
N LEU A 121 -20.05 -11.08 7.37
CA LEU A 121 -19.50 -10.16 8.36
C LEU A 121 -18.09 -10.57 8.77
N GLY A 122 -17.76 -11.86 8.81
CA GLY A 122 -16.40 -12.34 9.07
C GLY A 122 -15.36 -11.84 8.06
N LEU A 123 -15.78 -11.53 6.82
CA LEU A 123 -14.90 -10.90 5.81
C LEU A 123 -14.42 -9.51 6.24
N HIS A 124 -15.12 -8.83 7.15
CA HIS A 124 -14.68 -7.58 7.78
C HIS A 124 -13.30 -7.74 8.42
N ALA A 125 -13.10 -8.78 9.22
CA ALA A 125 -11.84 -9.01 9.92
C ALA A 125 -10.70 -9.28 8.93
N VAL A 126 -10.97 -10.10 7.91
CA VAL A 126 -10.00 -10.39 6.84
C VAL A 126 -9.62 -9.13 6.07
N ASN A 127 -10.60 -8.31 5.70
CA ASN A 127 -10.35 -7.03 5.03
C ASN A 127 -9.58 -6.05 5.93
N GLY A 128 -9.85 -6.05 7.24
CA GLY A 128 -9.06 -5.31 8.22
C GLY A 128 -7.58 -5.69 8.17
N LEU A 129 -7.26 -6.98 8.06
CA LEU A 129 -5.86 -7.44 7.94
C LEU A 129 -5.22 -6.98 6.62
N VAL A 130 -5.99 -6.94 5.53
CA VAL A 130 -5.53 -6.37 4.25
C VAL A 130 -5.24 -4.88 4.40
N ILE A 131 -6.09 -4.11 5.08
CA ILE A 131 -5.86 -2.69 5.37
C ILE A 131 -4.58 -2.51 6.19
N LEU A 132 -4.37 -3.32 7.23
CA LEU A 132 -3.16 -3.30 8.05
C LEU A 132 -1.91 -3.51 7.18
N TRP A 133 -1.93 -4.55 6.34
CA TRP A 133 -0.84 -4.83 5.41
C TRP A 133 -0.57 -3.67 4.44
N VAL A 134 -1.62 -3.10 3.86
CA VAL A 134 -1.51 -1.92 2.98
C VAL A 134 -0.88 -0.74 3.71
N CYS A 135 -1.24 -0.49 4.97
CA CYS A 135 -0.67 0.59 5.77
C CYS A 135 0.82 0.37 6.07
N ILE A 136 1.24 -0.87 6.35
CA ILE A 136 2.66 -1.22 6.50
C ILE A 136 3.42 -0.90 5.20
N LEU A 137 2.86 -1.30 4.04
CA LEU A 137 3.46 -0.99 2.74
C LEU A 137 3.50 0.52 2.45
N LEU A 138 2.49 1.28 2.87
CA LEU A 138 2.47 2.74 2.74
C LEU A 138 3.61 3.38 3.52
N VAL A 139 3.82 3.00 4.79
CA VAL A 139 4.94 3.52 5.59
C VAL A 139 6.28 3.24 4.91
N ARG A 140 6.48 2.02 4.40
CA ARG A 140 7.71 1.65 3.68
C ARG A 140 7.92 2.49 2.41
N ARG A 141 6.87 2.67 1.61
CA ARG A 141 6.94 3.46 0.37
C ARG A 141 7.09 4.97 0.62
N ALA A 142 6.45 5.49 1.66
CA ALA A 142 6.58 6.88 2.07
C ALA A 142 8.01 7.21 2.52
N ARG A 143 8.64 6.32 3.31
CA ARG A 143 10.04 6.47 3.73
C ARG A 143 10.99 6.42 2.54
N ALA A 144 10.83 5.46 1.65
CA ALA A 144 11.63 5.37 0.42
C ALA A 144 11.48 6.64 -0.45
N HIS A 145 10.27 7.20 -0.55
CA HIS A 145 10.05 8.49 -1.23
C HIS A 145 10.75 9.66 -0.53
N ALA A 146 10.71 9.71 0.79
CA ALA A 146 11.40 10.75 1.56
C ALA A 146 12.92 10.69 1.37
N GLU A 147 13.50 9.48 1.41
CA GLU A 147 14.92 9.21 1.22
C GLU A 147 15.38 9.52 -0.21
N ALA A 148 14.59 9.19 -1.23
CA ALA A 148 14.91 9.53 -2.62
C ALA A 148 15.02 11.05 -2.86
N GLY A 149 14.36 11.87 -2.03
CA GLY A 149 14.49 13.34 -2.08
C GLY A 149 15.80 13.88 -1.51
N LEU A 150 16.61 13.04 -0.87
CA LEU A 150 17.92 13.38 -0.30
C LEU A 150 19.09 13.02 -1.21
N ALA A 151 18.86 12.19 -2.23
CA ALA A 151 19.90 11.78 -3.16
C ALA A 151 20.47 13.00 -3.90
N PRO A 152 21.81 13.14 -4.00
CA PRO A 152 22.43 14.19 -4.81
C PRO A 152 21.90 14.10 -6.23
N ALA A 153 21.64 15.25 -6.87
CA ALA A 153 21.35 15.26 -8.29
C ALA A 153 22.48 14.52 -9.04
N PRO A 154 22.16 13.64 -10.01
CA PRO A 154 23.18 13.03 -10.85
C PRO A 154 24.09 14.14 -11.38
N ALA A 155 25.40 14.02 -11.16
CA ALA A 155 26.35 14.96 -11.72
C ALA A 155 26.09 15.02 -13.21
N GLU A 156 25.77 16.22 -13.71
CA GLU A 156 25.56 16.48 -15.12
C GLU A 156 26.79 15.94 -15.85
N ALA A 157 26.60 14.85 -16.60
CA ALA A 157 27.70 14.21 -17.31
C ALA A 157 28.35 15.30 -18.18
N PRO A 158 29.68 15.43 -18.20
CA PRO A 158 30.35 16.43 -19.02
C PRO A 158 29.83 16.29 -20.43
N GLY A 159 29.13 17.33 -20.90
CA GLY A 159 28.53 17.33 -22.22
C GLY A 159 29.59 16.95 -23.24
N VAL A 160 29.33 15.89 -24.01
CA VAL A 160 30.10 15.60 -25.23
C VAL A 160 29.70 16.66 -26.26
N SER A 161 30.16 17.88 -26.02
CA SER A 161 30.22 18.92 -27.02
C SER A 161 31.42 18.62 -27.91
N GLY A 162 31.15 17.98 -29.06
CA GLY A 162 32.05 17.98 -30.20
C GLY A 162 32.55 16.62 -30.66
N VAL A 163 31.76 15.97 -31.52
CA VAL A 163 32.27 15.47 -32.81
C VAL A 163 31.19 15.77 -33.85
N SER A 164 31.23 17.00 -34.36
CA SER A 164 30.60 17.35 -35.63
C SER A 164 31.63 16.99 -36.71
N GLY A 165 31.34 15.96 -37.51
CA GLY A 165 32.15 15.64 -38.69
C GLY A 165 32.53 14.16 -38.84
N VAL A 166 31.56 13.32 -39.17
CA VAL A 166 31.83 12.15 -40.03
C VAL A 166 30.75 12.12 -41.11
N PRO A 167 31.10 12.36 -42.39
CA PRO A 167 30.19 12.24 -43.52
C PRO A 167 29.63 10.82 -43.65
N LEU A 168 28.33 10.74 -43.89
CA LEU A 168 27.59 9.53 -44.25
C LEU A 168 28.11 8.98 -45.60
N GLU A 169 28.68 7.77 -45.60
CA GLU A 169 28.65 6.93 -46.79
C GLU A 169 27.34 6.11 -46.81
N PRO A 170 26.61 6.10 -47.94
CA PRO A 170 25.47 5.21 -48.13
C PRO A 170 25.94 3.79 -48.45
N SER A 171 25.69 2.86 -47.54
CA SER A 171 25.86 1.41 -47.77
C SER A 171 24.66 0.86 -48.57
N PRO A 172 24.87 0.20 -49.72
CA PRO A 172 23.81 -0.38 -50.52
C PRO A 172 23.84 -1.92 -50.42
N ASP A 173 23.13 -2.50 -49.45
CA ASP A 173 22.63 -3.87 -49.58
C ASP A 173 21.45 -4.15 -48.64
N GLY A 174 20.30 -4.41 -49.26
CA GLY A 174 19.17 -5.04 -48.59
C GLY A 174 19.37 -6.55 -48.53
N SER A 175 19.16 -7.12 -47.35
CA SER A 175 18.68 -8.49 -47.11
C SER A 175 18.64 -8.65 -45.58
N GLY A 176 17.49 -8.72 -44.92
CA GLY A 176 16.61 -9.87 -45.00
C GLY A 176 17.05 -10.94 -43.98
N ALA A 177 16.59 -10.84 -42.73
CA ALA A 177 16.40 -12.00 -41.86
C ALA A 177 15.71 -11.61 -40.54
N SER A 178 14.41 -11.90 -40.49
CA SER A 178 13.60 -11.95 -39.28
C SER A 178 14.17 -13.02 -38.35
N ARG A 179 14.73 -12.63 -37.19
CA ARG A 179 15.21 -13.59 -36.19
C ARG A 179 14.07 -13.87 -35.21
N ALA A 180 13.47 -15.04 -35.36
CA ALA A 180 12.43 -15.57 -34.49
C ALA A 180 12.92 -15.66 -33.03
N VAL A 181 12.11 -15.12 -32.12
CA VAL A 181 12.27 -15.24 -30.67
C VAL A 181 11.78 -16.62 -30.24
N PRO A 182 12.57 -17.44 -29.53
CA PRO A 182 12.08 -18.70 -28.96
C PRO A 182 11.17 -18.44 -27.76
N LEU A 183 10.01 -19.10 -27.74
CA LEU A 183 9.12 -19.18 -26.58
C LEU A 183 9.80 -19.93 -25.42
N PRO A 184 9.64 -19.48 -24.16
CA PRO A 184 10.11 -20.23 -23.01
C PRO A 184 9.29 -21.51 -22.78
N GLU A 185 10.03 -22.55 -22.45
CA GLU A 185 9.64 -23.92 -22.15
C GLU A 185 8.62 -23.99 -20.99
N ARG A 186 7.55 -24.76 -21.17
CA ARG A 186 6.58 -25.07 -20.11
C ARG A 186 7.27 -25.86 -18.99
N VAL A 187 7.38 -25.27 -17.80
CA VAL A 187 7.69 -26.00 -16.57
C VAL A 187 6.51 -26.92 -16.25
N GLN A 188 6.81 -28.22 -16.32
CA GLN A 188 5.93 -29.34 -16.05
C GLN A 188 5.71 -29.48 -14.54
N ALA A 189 4.48 -29.82 -14.18
CA ALA A 189 3.99 -30.00 -12.83
C ALA A 189 4.74 -31.11 -12.06
N ALA A 190 5.15 -30.80 -10.84
CA ALA A 190 5.28 -31.74 -9.73
C ALA A 190 4.25 -31.26 -8.69
N GLY A 191 3.29 -32.04 -8.21
CA GLY A 191 3.37 -33.45 -7.88
C GLY A 191 2.74 -33.52 -6.49
N ASP A 192 1.47 -33.90 -6.44
CA ASP A 192 0.68 -34.06 -5.22
C ASP A 192 1.36 -35.03 -4.25
N SER A 193 1.32 -34.68 -2.97
CA SER A 193 1.49 -35.65 -1.88
C SER A 193 0.55 -35.27 -0.74
N PRO A 194 -0.42 -36.12 -0.38
CA PRO A 194 -1.30 -35.87 0.74
C PRO A 194 -0.56 -36.09 2.06
N GLN A 195 -0.42 -35.01 2.83
CA GLN A 195 0.01 -35.05 4.23
C GLN A 195 -1.13 -35.63 5.07
N THR A 196 -0.94 -36.85 5.54
CA THR A 196 -1.77 -37.50 6.55
C THR A 196 -1.38 -36.95 7.93
N PHE A 197 -2.32 -36.30 8.62
CA PHE A 197 -2.14 -35.90 10.02
C PHE A 197 -2.67 -37.01 10.95
N PRO A 198 -1.93 -37.40 12.01
CA PRO A 198 -2.45 -38.31 13.02
C PRO A 198 -3.40 -37.58 13.99
N ASP A 199 -4.48 -38.30 14.29
CA ASP A 199 -5.52 -38.03 15.28
C ASP A 199 -4.91 -37.93 16.70
N GLN A 200 -5.05 -36.77 17.35
CA GLN A 200 -4.74 -36.63 18.77
C GLN A 200 -6.04 -36.43 19.55
N ARG A 201 -6.31 -37.43 20.39
CA ARG A 201 -7.39 -37.47 21.39
C ARG A 201 -7.13 -36.52 22.55
#